data_AF-A0A7C4FYS6-F1
#
_entry.id   AF-A0A7C4FYS6-F1
#
_cell.length_a   1.000
_cell.length_b   1.000
_cell.length_c   1.000
_cell.angle_alpha   90.00
_cell.angle_beta   90.00
_cell.angle_gamma   90.00
#
_symmetry.space_group_name_H-M   'P 1'
#
loop_
_entity.id
_entity.type
_entity.pdbx_description
1 polymer ?
#
loop_
_entity_poly.entity_id
_entity_poly.type
_entity_poly.pdbx_seq_one_letter_code
_entity_poly.pdbx_strand_id
1 'polypeptide(L)'
;MTGSLREWLSPIVQLSNNPISLTGVVLTTTGAVLWLFLLPTMLTGSASHPYLGIATFLILPGVFFLGLALIPLGIWLRKRREKRRGILPAEPVVLDFRNPQFRRLVAFFLVTTVANVVIGAQFTYRAVSYMESVTFCGQTCHTVMQPEFTAYQNSPHSRVDCVACHIGPGANWFVKSKLSGSWQVVSVTFNLYPRPIPTPVENLRPARETCEQCHWPQKYGADRIRIIDKYAEDEANTNAKTVLLMRIGGGKETRGIHGVHLGPGVVIRYAHSDKQRQNIPWVEYNDGKGRVTQYLAEGAQPGVEKGLDIRVMDCMDCHNRPSHAYEMPETALDHAMSAGEAPGDLPFFKREALSLLKKD
;
A
#
# COMPACT_ATOMS: atom_id res chain seq x y z
N MET A 1 48.17 25.15 -17.97
CA MET A 1 46.84 25.16 -17.31
C MET A 1 46.50 23.78 -16.72
N THR A 2 47.38 23.18 -15.91
CA THR A 2 47.25 21.79 -15.42
C THR A 2 47.31 21.64 -13.89
N GLY A 3 47.44 22.73 -13.13
CA GLY A 3 47.47 22.72 -11.66
C GLY A 3 46.09 22.75 -10.97
N SER A 4 45.01 23.09 -11.69
CA SER A 4 43.69 23.37 -11.10
C SER A 4 43.00 22.13 -10.51
N LEU A 5 42.97 21.01 -11.25
CA LEU A 5 42.26 19.80 -10.85
C LEU A 5 42.92 19.05 -9.69
N ARG A 6 44.26 18.94 -9.71
CA ARG A 6 45.00 18.23 -8.67
C ARG A 6 44.92 18.93 -7.31
N GLU A 7 44.91 20.27 -7.31
CA GLU A 7 44.75 21.05 -6.09
C GLU A 7 43.30 21.11 -5.58
N TRP A 8 42.30 20.95 -6.47
CA TRP A 8 40.90 20.81 -6.08
C TRP A 8 40.58 19.43 -5.48
N LEU A 9 41.25 18.38 -5.94
CA LEU A 9 41.06 17.00 -5.49
C LEU A 9 41.90 16.64 -4.24
N SER A 10 42.91 17.43 -3.90
CA SER A 10 43.79 17.16 -2.75
C SER A 10 43.08 16.94 -1.42
N PRO A 11 41.97 17.63 -1.09
CA PRO A 11 41.26 17.40 0.16
C PRO A 11 40.54 16.05 0.20
N ILE A 12 39.98 15.61 -0.93
CA ILE A 12 39.33 14.30 -1.09
C ILE A 12 40.35 13.18 -0.86
N VAL A 13 41.54 13.34 -1.44
CA VAL A 13 42.64 12.37 -1.32
C VAL A 13 43.14 12.27 0.13
N GLN A 14 43.20 13.37 0.88
CA GLN A 14 43.63 13.34 2.28
C GLN A 14 42.59 12.76 3.23
N LEU A 15 41.30 13.06 3.03
CA LEU A 15 40.18 12.61 3.87
C LEU A 15 39.76 11.16 3.59
N SER A 16 39.82 10.71 2.34
CA SER A 16 39.36 9.37 1.91
C SER A 16 40.48 8.33 1.76
N ASN A 17 41.67 8.57 2.31
CA ASN A 17 42.80 7.62 2.24
C ASN A 17 42.64 6.44 3.22
N ASN A 18 41.53 5.71 3.12
CA ASN A 18 41.20 4.49 3.85
C ASN A 18 40.28 3.65 2.96
N PRO A 19 40.48 2.31 2.87
CA PRO A 19 39.66 1.43 2.04
C PRO A 19 38.14 1.62 2.24
N ILE A 20 37.67 1.80 3.48
CA ILE A 20 36.24 1.98 3.76
C ILE A 20 35.70 3.27 3.13
N SER A 21 36.40 4.39 3.31
CA SER A 21 35.99 5.68 2.74
C SER A 21 36.11 5.69 1.22
N LEU A 22 37.12 5.00 0.66
CA LEU A 22 37.29 4.83 -0.79
C LEU A 22 36.12 4.05 -1.39
N THR A 23 35.74 2.92 -0.78
CA THR A 23 34.55 2.16 -1.19
C THR A 23 33.30 3.03 -1.13
N GLY A 24 33.14 3.83 -0.06
CA GLY A 24 32.04 4.79 0.04
C GLY A 24 31.98 5.77 -1.13
N VAL A 25 33.12 6.39 -1.48
CA VAL A 25 33.22 7.30 -2.64
C VAL A 25 32.88 6.59 -3.95
N VAL A 26 33.36 5.36 -4.17
CA VAL A 26 33.04 4.59 -5.37
C VAL A 26 31.53 4.32 -5.46
N LEU A 27 30.90 3.85 -4.38
CA LEU A 27 29.46 3.56 -4.37
C LEU A 27 28.61 4.81 -4.60
N THR A 28 28.91 5.91 -3.91
CA THR A 28 28.19 7.19 -4.08
C THR A 28 28.36 7.74 -5.49
N THR A 29 29.57 7.70 -6.05
CA THR A 29 29.83 8.21 -7.41
C THR A 29 29.15 7.35 -8.46
N THR A 30 29.26 6.03 -8.37
CA THR A 30 28.55 5.10 -9.26
C THR A 30 27.05 5.30 -9.16
N GLY A 31 26.50 5.45 -7.94
CA GLY A 31 25.09 5.73 -7.71
C GLY A 31 24.63 7.04 -8.36
N ALA A 32 25.40 8.11 -8.24
CA ALA A 32 25.12 9.40 -8.85
C ALA A 32 25.21 9.36 -10.39
N VAL A 33 26.17 8.62 -10.94
CA VAL A 33 26.32 8.44 -12.39
C VAL A 33 25.13 7.65 -12.94
N LEU A 34 24.77 6.53 -12.32
CA LEU A 34 23.60 5.73 -12.70
C LEU A 34 22.30 6.52 -12.56
N TRP A 35 22.17 7.34 -11.52
CA TRP A 35 21.06 8.27 -11.37
C TRP A 35 20.95 9.23 -12.56
N LEU A 36 22.06 9.79 -13.02
CA LEU A 36 22.07 10.70 -14.16
C LEU A 36 21.64 10.00 -15.45
N PHE A 37 22.10 8.77 -15.69
CA PHE A 37 21.65 7.96 -16.83
C PHE A 37 20.17 7.57 -16.76
N LEU A 38 19.67 7.32 -15.54
CA LEU A 38 18.27 6.97 -15.29
C LEU A 38 17.38 8.19 -15.03
N LEU A 39 17.92 9.40 -15.16
CA LEU A 39 17.16 10.62 -14.90
C LEU A 39 15.87 10.70 -15.74
N PRO A 40 15.86 10.33 -17.04
CA PRO A 40 14.63 10.35 -17.83
C PRO A 40 13.53 9.44 -17.25
N THR A 41 13.86 8.21 -16.86
CA THR A 41 12.90 7.28 -16.25
C THR A 41 12.47 7.74 -14.86
N MET A 42 13.39 8.35 -14.10
CA MET A 42 13.13 9.03 -12.83
C MET A 42 12.32 10.32 -12.98
N LEU A 43 12.09 10.84 -14.18
CA LEU A 43 11.23 12.01 -14.42
C LEU A 43 9.87 11.57 -14.94
N THR A 44 9.82 10.63 -15.88
CA THR A 44 8.57 10.10 -16.44
C THR A 44 7.81 9.20 -15.46
N GLY A 45 8.48 8.61 -14.47
CA GLY A 45 7.85 7.72 -13.49
C GLY A 45 7.43 6.36 -14.05
N SER A 46 7.89 6.01 -15.25
CA SER A 46 7.46 4.83 -15.99
C SER A 46 8.43 3.66 -15.73
N ALA A 47 8.17 2.86 -14.69
CA ALA A 47 8.67 1.49 -14.63
C ALA A 47 7.51 0.54 -14.91
N SER A 48 7.44 0.02 -16.13
CA SER A 48 6.43 -0.97 -16.53
C SER A 48 6.65 -2.32 -15.86
N HIS A 49 7.87 -2.61 -15.40
CA HIS A 49 8.24 -3.90 -14.84
C HIS A 49 8.61 -3.79 -13.35
N PRO A 50 8.01 -4.61 -12.45
CA PRO A 50 8.25 -4.52 -11.01
C PRO A 50 9.73 -4.73 -10.63
N TYR A 51 10.43 -5.70 -11.21
CA TYR A 51 11.85 -5.92 -10.90
C TYR A 51 12.78 -4.77 -11.30
N LEU A 52 12.54 -4.13 -12.45
CA LEU A 52 13.29 -2.93 -12.84
C LEU A 52 13.01 -1.78 -11.87
N GLY A 53 11.75 -1.64 -11.42
CA GLY A 53 11.39 -0.68 -10.38
C GLY A 53 12.13 -0.91 -9.07
N ILE A 54 12.25 -2.16 -8.61
CA ILE A 54 13.03 -2.49 -7.39
C ILE A 54 14.51 -2.12 -7.56
N ALA A 55 15.12 -2.50 -8.69
CA ALA A 55 16.54 -2.21 -8.93
C ALA A 55 16.81 -0.70 -8.97
N THR A 56 15.97 0.06 -9.67
CA THR A 56 16.16 1.49 -9.91
C THR A 56 15.72 2.36 -8.73
N PHE A 57 14.60 2.04 -8.07
CA PHE A 57 14.01 2.88 -7.04
C PHE A 57 14.27 2.40 -5.60
N LEU A 58 14.80 1.19 -5.38
CA LEU A 58 15.13 0.70 -4.03
C LEU A 58 16.62 0.36 -3.89
N ILE A 59 17.16 -0.51 -4.76
CA ILE A 59 18.54 -0.99 -4.64
C ILE A 59 19.53 0.16 -4.92
N LEU A 60 19.36 0.87 -6.02
CA LEU A 60 20.26 1.98 -6.40
C LEU A 60 20.31 3.09 -5.33
N PRO A 61 19.18 3.63 -4.82
CA PRO A 61 19.19 4.52 -3.66
C PRO A 61 19.90 3.93 -2.44
N GLY A 62 19.63 2.65 -2.12
CA GLY A 62 20.26 1.96 -1.01
C GLY A 62 21.79 1.94 -1.12
N VAL A 63 22.32 1.63 -2.31
CA VAL A 63 23.76 1.67 -2.60
C VAL A 63 24.34 3.09 -2.46
N PHE A 64 23.63 4.11 -2.95
CA PHE A 64 24.05 5.50 -2.84
C PHE A 64 24.16 5.96 -1.37
N PHE A 65 23.11 5.73 -0.56
CA PHE A 65 23.09 6.10 0.86
C PHE A 65 24.07 5.27 1.68
N LEU A 66 24.25 3.98 1.37
CA LEU A 66 25.28 3.15 1.99
C LEU A 66 26.67 3.73 1.69
N GLY A 67 26.95 4.13 0.44
CA GLY A 67 28.18 4.81 0.07
C GLY A 67 28.42 6.07 0.89
N LEU A 68 27.39 6.92 1.01
CA LEU A 68 27.46 8.15 1.81
C LEU A 68 27.72 7.89 3.29
N ALA A 69 27.17 6.80 3.85
CA ALA A 69 27.40 6.42 5.25
C ALA A 69 28.80 5.84 5.48
N LEU A 70 29.36 5.12 4.51
CA LEU A 70 30.70 4.53 4.61
C LEU A 70 31.82 5.58 4.63
N ILE A 71 31.64 6.73 3.96
CA ILE A 71 32.63 7.82 3.94
C ILE A 71 32.98 8.32 5.35
N PRO A 72 32.03 8.86 6.16
CA PRO A 72 32.30 9.32 7.52
C PRO A 72 32.63 8.18 8.47
N LEU A 73 32.03 6.99 8.29
CA LEU A 73 32.37 5.80 9.10
C LEU A 73 33.84 5.43 8.93
N GLY A 74 34.36 5.42 7.71
CA GLY A 74 35.75 5.14 7.43
C GLY A 74 36.70 6.20 8.03
N ILE A 75 36.34 7.48 7.95
CA ILE A 75 37.11 8.58 8.56
C ILE A 75 37.15 8.41 10.10
N TRP A 76 36.00 8.11 10.72
CA TRP A 76 35.89 7.91 12.16
C TRP A 76 36.69 6.71 12.65
N LEU A 77 36.60 5.56 11.95
CA LEU A 77 37.36 4.36 12.29
C LEU A 77 38.87 4.57 12.15
N ARG A 78 39.30 5.28 11.10
CA ARG A 78 40.72 5.65 10.90
C ARG A 78 41.20 6.53 12.05
N LYS A 79 40.47 7.62 12.36
CA LYS A 79 40.81 8.53 13.47
C LYS A 79 40.87 7.81 14.82
N ARG A 80 39.95 6.88 15.07
CA ARG A 80 39.94 6.04 16.30
C ARG A 80 41.16 5.11 16.35
N ARG A 81 41.56 4.52 15.22
CA ARG A 81 42.75 3.66 15.11
C ARG A 81 44.04 4.45 15.30
N GLU A 82 44.16 5.61 14.67
CA GLU A 82 45.31 6.52 14.80
C GLU A 82 45.44 7.06 16.23
N LYS A 83 44.31 7.40 16.89
CA LYS A 83 44.30 7.77 18.32
C LYS A 83 44.80 6.65 19.22
N ARG A 84 44.35 5.42 18.99
CA ARG A 84 44.79 4.24 19.75
C ARG A 84 46.27 3.90 19.54
N ARG A 85 46.83 4.25 18.39
CA ARG A 85 48.24 4.02 18.04
C ARG A 85 49.16 5.18 18.44
N GLY A 86 48.63 6.28 18.99
CA GLY A 86 49.42 7.45 19.37
C GLY A 86 49.98 8.26 18.19
N ILE A 87 49.42 8.09 16.97
CA ILE A 87 49.93 8.70 15.72
C ILE A 87 49.26 10.06 15.43
N LEU A 88 48.28 10.49 16.24
CA LEU A 88 47.63 11.78 16.04
C LEU A 88 48.56 12.94 16.45
N PRO A 89 48.74 13.96 15.59
CA PRO A 89 49.51 15.14 15.96
C PRO A 89 48.89 15.83 17.19
N ALA A 90 49.74 16.30 18.10
CA ALA A 90 49.36 16.94 19.36
C ALA A 90 48.73 18.33 19.16
N GLU A 91 48.86 18.92 17.97
CA GLU A 91 48.34 20.26 17.69
C GLU A 91 46.98 20.23 16.96
N PRO A 92 46.02 21.08 17.38
CA PRO A 92 44.76 21.24 16.68
C PRO A 92 45.00 21.89 15.30
N VAL A 93 44.43 21.31 14.24
CA VAL A 93 44.43 21.91 12.92
C VAL A 93 43.71 23.26 13.00
N VAL A 94 44.43 24.36 12.79
CA VAL A 94 43.86 25.71 12.82
C VAL A 94 42.94 25.90 11.61
N LEU A 95 41.64 26.01 11.85
CA LEU A 95 40.62 26.25 10.82
C LEU A 95 40.58 27.74 10.49
N ASP A 96 41.45 28.18 9.58
CA ASP A 96 41.51 29.58 9.16
C ASP A 96 40.93 29.77 7.75
N PHE A 97 39.88 30.59 7.64
CA PHE A 97 39.29 31.01 6.37
C PHE A 97 40.23 31.85 5.50
N ARG A 98 41.41 32.25 5.97
CA ARG A 98 42.46 32.88 5.14
C ARG A 98 43.24 31.84 4.33
N ASN A 99 43.21 30.56 4.71
CA ASN A 99 43.88 29.49 3.97
C ASN A 99 43.09 29.11 2.68
N PRO A 100 43.69 29.24 1.48
CA PRO A 100 43.00 28.91 0.22
C PRO A 100 42.62 27.43 0.11
N GLN A 101 43.37 26.51 0.74
CA GLN A 101 43.04 25.08 0.76
C GLN A 101 41.80 24.80 1.62
N PHE A 102 41.67 25.49 2.76
CA PHE A 102 40.49 25.39 3.61
C PHE A 102 39.25 25.95 2.91
N ARG A 103 39.36 27.09 2.20
CA ARG A 103 38.27 27.63 1.37
C ARG A 103 37.80 26.66 0.30
N ARG A 104 38.73 26.04 -0.43
CA ARG A 104 38.42 25.03 -1.48
C ARG A 104 37.76 23.80 -0.87
N LEU A 105 38.22 23.35 0.30
CA LEU A 105 37.61 22.24 1.02
C LEU A 105 36.17 22.56 1.43
N VAL A 106 35.93 23.72 2.02
CA VAL A 106 34.58 24.17 2.40
C VAL A 106 33.68 24.29 1.17
N ALA A 107 34.18 24.88 0.07
CA ALA A 107 33.42 24.97 -1.18
C ALA A 107 33.09 23.59 -1.76
N PHE A 108 34.06 22.67 -1.78
CA PHE A 108 33.84 21.29 -2.23
C PHE A 108 32.79 20.58 -1.39
N PHE A 109 32.88 20.65 -0.06
CA PHE A 109 31.87 20.07 0.83
C PHE A 109 30.49 20.68 0.58
N LEU A 110 30.39 22.01 0.46
CA LEU A 110 29.11 22.67 0.22
C LEU A 110 28.50 22.23 -1.12
N VAL A 111 29.27 22.22 -2.21
CA VAL A 111 28.79 21.81 -3.54
C VAL A 111 28.38 20.34 -3.55
N THR A 112 29.20 19.45 -2.99
CA THR A 112 28.88 18.01 -2.95
C THR A 112 27.72 17.70 -2.02
N THR A 113 27.59 18.40 -0.89
CA THR A 113 26.42 18.28 -0.01
C THR A 113 25.15 18.71 -0.73
N VAL A 114 25.15 19.86 -1.42
CA VAL A 114 23.98 20.31 -2.20
C VAL A 114 23.62 19.29 -3.27
N ALA A 115 24.60 18.79 -4.04
CA ALA A 115 24.37 17.76 -5.04
C ALA A 115 23.81 16.47 -4.43
N ASN A 116 24.38 15.99 -3.32
CA ASN A 116 23.92 14.80 -2.62
C ASN A 116 22.52 14.97 -2.04
N VAL A 117 22.15 16.17 -1.57
CA VAL A 117 20.80 16.47 -1.10
C VAL A 117 19.81 16.43 -2.27
N VAL A 118 20.14 16.98 -3.44
CA VAL A 118 19.28 16.93 -4.62
C VAL A 118 19.08 15.48 -5.09
N ILE A 119 20.17 14.74 -5.25
CA ILE A 119 20.12 13.33 -5.69
C ILE A 119 19.37 12.49 -4.65
N GLY A 120 19.70 12.65 -3.38
CA GLY A 120 19.08 11.95 -2.27
C GLY A 120 17.58 12.24 -2.17
N ALA A 121 17.16 13.50 -2.31
CA ALA A 121 15.76 13.88 -2.30
C ALA A 121 14.99 13.22 -3.46
N GLN A 122 15.55 13.24 -4.67
CA GLN A 122 14.92 12.60 -5.82
C GLN A 122 14.83 11.07 -5.64
N PHE A 123 15.90 10.44 -5.15
CA PHE A 123 15.91 9.02 -4.86
C PHE A 123 14.88 8.64 -3.79
N THR A 124 14.84 9.36 -2.67
CA THR A 124 13.87 9.10 -1.60
C THR A 124 12.44 9.30 -2.09
N TYR A 125 12.18 10.39 -2.81
CA TYR A 125 10.85 10.65 -3.38
C TYR A 125 10.41 9.52 -4.30
N ARG A 126 11.26 9.12 -5.26
CA ARG A 126 10.92 8.05 -6.20
C ARG A 126 10.83 6.67 -5.55
N ALA A 127 11.68 6.37 -4.57
CA ALA A 127 11.57 5.15 -3.77
C ALA A 127 10.21 5.06 -3.07
N VAL A 128 9.78 6.16 -2.44
CA VAL A 128 8.49 6.23 -1.76
C VAL A 128 7.33 6.10 -2.74
N SER A 129 7.31 6.92 -3.80
CA SER A 129 6.24 6.88 -4.80
C SER A 129 6.15 5.52 -5.49
N TYR A 130 7.28 4.86 -5.74
CA TYR A 130 7.29 3.51 -6.30
C TYR A 130 6.67 2.50 -5.34
N MET A 131 7.06 2.52 -4.05
CA MET A 131 6.47 1.66 -3.01
C MET A 131 4.99 1.88 -2.76
N GLU A 132 4.42 2.96 -3.28
CA GLU A 132 3.01 3.31 -3.16
C GLU A 132 2.22 3.05 -4.45
N SER A 133 2.90 2.60 -5.50
CA SER A 133 2.28 2.28 -6.78
C SER A 133 1.55 0.94 -6.77
N VAL A 134 0.52 0.84 -7.62
CA VAL A 134 -0.19 -0.42 -7.91
C VAL A 134 0.77 -1.50 -8.40
N THR A 135 1.76 -1.16 -9.23
CA THR A 135 2.78 -2.10 -9.72
C THR A 135 3.58 -2.70 -8.57
N PHE A 136 4.03 -1.88 -7.62
CA PHE A 136 4.76 -2.40 -6.47
C PHE A 136 3.88 -3.29 -5.61
N CYS A 137 2.73 -2.77 -5.15
CA CYS A 137 1.84 -3.48 -4.24
C CYS A 137 1.24 -4.77 -4.84
N GLY A 138 0.84 -4.74 -6.11
CA GLY A 138 0.13 -5.86 -6.76
C GLY A 138 1.04 -6.88 -7.45
N GLN A 139 2.19 -6.46 -7.98
CA GLN A 139 3.00 -7.32 -8.86
C GLN A 139 4.36 -7.73 -8.28
N THR A 140 4.89 -7.02 -7.28
CA THR A 140 6.20 -7.36 -6.71
C THR A 140 6.17 -8.71 -5.99
N CYS A 141 5.23 -8.86 -5.07
CA CYS A 141 5.02 -10.11 -4.32
C CYS A 141 3.98 -10.97 -5.03
N HIS A 142 4.22 -11.28 -6.32
CA HIS A 142 3.20 -11.84 -7.21
C HIS A 142 2.47 -13.06 -6.62
N THR A 143 3.17 -14.00 -5.98
CA THR A 143 2.56 -15.24 -5.49
C THR A 143 1.47 -15.02 -4.44
N VAL A 144 1.64 -14.04 -3.56
CA VAL A 144 0.66 -13.75 -2.50
C VAL A 144 -0.35 -12.68 -2.92
N MET A 145 0.05 -11.77 -3.79
CA MET A 145 -0.79 -10.65 -4.22
C MET A 145 -1.58 -10.91 -5.49
N GLN A 146 -1.27 -11.95 -6.28
CA GLN A 146 -1.93 -12.22 -7.56
C GLN A 146 -3.46 -12.30 -7.42
N PRO A 147 -4.06 -13.04 -6.46
CA PRO A 147 -5.52 -13.09 -6.35
C PRO A 147 -6.14 -11.71 -6.09
N GLU A 148 -5.55 -10.95 -5.16
CA GLU A 148 -6.02 -9.61 -4.80
C GLU A 148 -5.83 -8.60 -5.94
N PHE A 149 -4.72 -8.71 -6.67
CA PHE A 149 -4.38 -7.84 -7.80
C PHE A 149 -5.29 -8.11 -9.01
N THR A 150 -5.56 -9.38 -9.33
CA THR A 150 -6.52 -9.75 -10.38
C THR A 150 -7.91 -9.25 -10.04
N ALA A 151 -8.38 -9.45 -8.81
CA ALA A 151 -9.68 -8.95 -8.36
C ALA A 151 -9.76 -7.41 -8.42
N TYR A 152 -8.68 -6.72 -8.04
CA TYR A 152 -8.55 -5.27 -8.18
C TYR A 152 -8.70 -4.80 -9.63
N GLN A 153 -8.02 -5.45 -10.58
CA GLN A 153 -8.07 -5.07 -11.99
C GLN A 153 -9.48 -5.19 -12.58
N ASN A 154 -10.26 -6.16 -12.11
CA ASN A 154 -11.65 -6.39 -12.55
C ASN A 154 -12.68 -5.62 -11.71
N SER A 155 -12.25 -4.72 -10.83
CA SER A 155 -13.13 -3.96 -9.95
C SER A 155 -13.46 -2.56 -10.48
N PRO A 156 -14.54 -1.91 -9.97
CA PRO A 156 -14.82 -0.50 -10.22
C PRO A 156 -13.73 0.47 -9.74
N HIS A 157 -12.77 -0.02 -8.94
CA HIS A 157 -11.66 0.75 -8.38
C HIS A 157 -10.32 0.43 -9.04
N SER A 158 -10.29 -0.23 -10.21
CA SER A 158 -9.06 -0.63 -10.92
C SER A 158 -8.12 0.51 -11.34
N ARG A 159 -8.55 1.76 -11.14
CA ARG A 159 -7.77 2.99 -11.40
C ARG A 159 -7.52 3.82 -10.13
N VAL A 160 -7.77 3.26 -8.95
CA VAL A 160 -7.52 3.89 -7.65
C VAL A 160 -6.33 3.21 -7.01
N ASP A 161 -5.27 3.97 -6.70
CA ASP A 161 -4.06 3.40 -6.12
C ASP A 161 -4.34 2.62 -4.83
N CYS A 162 -3.66 1.48 -4.64
CA CYS A 162 -3.84 0.63 -3.45
C CYS A 162 -3.71 1.42 -2.14
N VAL A 163 -2.80 2.40 -2.12
CA VAL A 163 -2.49 3.22 -0.95
C VAL A 163 -3.59 4.21 -0.57
N ALA A 164 -4.48 4.56 -1.50
CA ALA A 164 -5.63 5.43 -1.20
C ALA A 164 -6.54 4.78 -0.14
N CYS A 165 -6.65 3.45 -0.19
CA CYS A 165 -7.43 2.66 0.78
C CYS A 165 -6.56 2.13 1.93
N HIS A 166 -5.38 1.56 1.62
CA HIS A 166 -4.60 0.77 2.59
C HIS A 166 -3.57 1.55 3.42
N ILE A 167 -3.13 2.74 2.99
CA ILE A 167 -2.13 3.53 3.72
C ILE A 167 -2.72 4.86 4.17
N GLY A 168 -3.32 5.62 3.26
CA GLY A 168 -3.86 6.94 3.55
C GLY A 168 -2.84 8.07 3.69
N PRO A 169 -3.30 9.34 3.66
CA PRO A 169 -2.43 10.48 3.80
C PRO A 169 -1.95 10.66 5.25
N GLY A 170 -0.80 11.33 5.41
CA GLY A 170 -0.28 11.79 6.70
C GLY A 170 0.87 10.95 7.26
N ALA A 171 1.74 11.62 8.04
CA ALA A 171 2.99 11.04 8.52
C ALA A 171 2.81 9.81 9.42
N ASN A 172 1.76 9.79 10.26
CA ASN A 172 1.51 8.66 11.16
C ASN A 172 1.18 7.38 10.38
N TRP A 173 0.31 7.49 9.39
CA TRP A 173 -0.07 6.39 8.52
C TRP A 173 1.08 5.93 7.61
N PHE A 174 1.88 6.88 7.14
CA PHE A 174 3.12 6.59 6.43
C PHE A 174 4.08 5.73 7.27
N VAL A 175 4.37 6.12 8.52
CA VAL A 175 5.27 5.34 9.39
C VAL A 175 4.68 3.95 9.69
N LYS A 176 3.39 3.88 10.05
CA LYS A 176 2.71 2.61 10.32
C LYS A 176 2.79 1.66 9.13
N SER A 177 2.55 2.16 7.92
CA SER A 177 2.57 1.32 6.72
C SER A 177 3.97 0.83 6.35
N LYS A 178 5.02 1.62 6.58
CA LYS A 178 6.40 1.16 6.33
C LYS A 178 6.88 0.14 7.36
N LEU A 179 6.47 0.28 8.63
CA LEU A 179 6.76 -0.73 9.66
C LEU A 179 6.02 -2.04 9.38
N SER A 180 4.70 -1.99 9.09
CA SER A 180 3.93 -3.18 8.75
C SER A 180 4.40 -3.81 7.44
N GLY A 181 4.73 -2.99 6.43
CA GLY A 181 5.28 -3.44 5.16
C GLY A 181 6.63 -4.15 5.31
N SER A 182 7.50 -3.67 6.21
CA SER A 182 8.76 -4.34 6.51
C SER A 182 8.52 -5.75 7.08
N TRP A 183 7.53 -5.89 7.95
CA TRP A 183 7.12 -7.20 8.45
C TRP A 183 6.50 -8.08 7.35
N GLN A 184 5.71 -7.52 6.44
CA GLN A 184 5.18 -8.26 5.29
C GLN A 184 6.29 -8.82 4.39
N VAL A 185 7.36 -8.05 4.14
CA VAL A 185 8.53 -8.54 3.40
C VAL A 185 9.14 -9.74 4.13
N VAL A 186 9.37 -9.64 5.44
CA VAL A 186 9.87 -10.76 6.26
C VAL A 186 8.92 -11.96 6.17
N SER A 187 7.61 -11.75 6.33
CA SER A 187 6.61 -12.82 6.24
C SER A 187 6.62 -13.51 4.90
N VAL A 188 6.71 -12.78 3.78
CA VAL A 188 6.77 -13.37 2.44
C VAL A 188 8.10 -14.10 2.22
N THR A 189 9.22 -13.52 2.62
CA THR A 189 10.56 -14.12 2.48
C THR A 189 10.70 -15.43 3.25
N PHE A 190 10.18 -15.49 4.48
CA PHE A 190 10.30 -16.65 5.36
C PHE A 190 9.04 -17.52 5.40
N ASN A 191 8.06 -17.28 4.53
CA ASN A 191 6.81 -18.04 4.47
C ASN A 191 6.01 -18.03 5.80
N LEU A 192 6.04 -16.90 6.54
CA LEU A 192 5.40 -16.71 7.84
C LEU A 192 4.01 -16.05 7.69
N TYR A 193 3.13 -16.62 6.87
CA TYR A 193 1.78 -16.11 6.67
C TYR A 193 0.75 -17.24 6.51
N PRO A 194 -0.49 -17.03 7.00
CA PRO A 194 -1.57 -18.01 6.87
C PRO A 194 -2.06 -18.11 5.42
N ARG A 195 -2.57 -19.29 5.06
CA ARG A 195 -3.27 -19.56 3.80
C ARG A 195 -4.61 -20.25 4.14
N PRO A 196 -5.78 -19.68 3.80
CA PRO A 196 -5.96 -18.38 3.13
C PRO A 196 -5.62 -17.17 4.03
N ILE A 197 -5.46 -15.99 3.42
CA ILE A 197 -5.32 -14.73 4.17
C ILE A 197 -6.65 -14.45 4.89
N PRO A 198 -6.64 -14.28 6.23
CA PRO A 198 -7.88 -14.18 6.99
C PRO A 198 -8.63 -12.87 6.73
N THR A 199 -9.96 -12.95 6.86
CA THR A 199 -10.86 -11.80 6.91
C THR A 199 -11.51 -11.68 8.29
N PRO A 200 -11.90 -10.47 8.72
CA PRO A 200 -11.75 -9.18 8.05
C PRO A 200 -10.31 -8.63 8.14
N VAL A 201 -9.99 -7.64 7.31
CA VAL A 201 -8.70 -6.92 7.39
C VAL A 201 -8.68 -6.08 8.66
N GLU A 202 -7.80 -6.41 9.60
CA GLU A 202 -7.75 -5.76 10.93
C GLU A 202 -7.13 -4.36 10.88
N ASN A 203 -6.26 -4.08 9.90
CA ASN A 203 -5.48 -2.85 9.82
C ASN A 203 -5.98 -1.87 8.74
N LEU A 204 -7.22 -2.03 8.27
CA LEU A 204 -7.80 -1.07 7.34
C LEU A 204 -8.18 0.21 8.09
N ARG A 205 -7.98 1.35 7.44
CA ARG A 205 -8.35 2.65 7.99
C ARG A 205 -9.86 2.78 8.13
N PRO A 206 -10.35 3.64 9.05
CA PRO A 206 -11.79 3.88 9.20
C PRO A 206 -12.43 4.30 7.88
N ALA A 207 -13.64 3.79 7.59
CA ALA A 207 -14.36 4.07 6.33
C ALA A 207 -14.52 5.57 6.04
N ARG A 208 -14.64 6.41 7.08
CA ARG A 208 -14.72 7.87 6.98
C ARG A 208 -13.49 8.52 6.31
N GLU A 209 -12.32 7.92 6.50
CA GLU A 209 -11.06 8.44 5.96
C GLU A 209 -10.61 7.75 4.66
N THR A 210 -11.37 6.74 4.22
CA THR A 210 -11.10 5.96 3.00
C THR A 210 -12.27 6.07 2.03
N CYS A 211 -13.37 5.38 2.32
CA CYS A 211 -14.57 5.32 1.49
C CYS A 211 -15.21 6.70 1.33
N GLU A 212 -15.36 7.45 2.44
CA GLU A 212 -16.15 8.67 2.46
C GLU A 212 -15.47 9.89 1.82
N GLN A 213 -14.19 9.76 1.45
CA GLN A 213 -13.48 10.77 0.66
C GLN A 213 -13.99 10.83 -0.78
N CYS A 214 -14.58 9.74 -1.27
CA CYS A 214 -15.13 9.63 -2.64
C CYS A 214 -16.62 9.30 -2.65
N HIS A 215 -17.13 8.53 -1.67
CA HIS A 215 -18.51 8.10 -1.56
C HIS A 215 -19.24 8.83 -0.43
N TRP A 216 -20.29 9.57 -0.73
CA TRP A 216 -21.01 10.32 0.31
C TRP A 216 -22.31 9.59 0.71
N PRO A 217 -22.34 8.78 1.78
CA PRO A 217 -23.53 8.03 2.18
C PRO A 217 -24.70 8.94 2.60
N GLN A 218 -24.41 10.15 3.06
CA GLN A 218 -25.43 11.17 3.36
C GLN A 218 -25.86 11.98 2.14
N LYS A 219 -25.49 11.58 0.91
CA LYS A 219 -26.10 12.09 -0.32
C LYS A 219 -27.09 11.05 -0.85
N TYR A 220 -28.24 11.50 -1.33
CA TYR A 220 -29.27 10.60 -1.85
C TYR A 220 -28.76 9.79 -3.06
N GLY A 221 -28.83 8.47 -2.95
CA GLY A 221 -28.65 7.53 -4.06
C GLY A 221 -30.02 7.03 -4.54
N ALA A 222 -30.28 7.17 -5.85
CA ALA A 222 -31.49 6.65 -6.47
C ALA A 222 -31.57 5.12 -6.33
N ASP A 223 -32.79 4.61 -6.26
CA ASP A 223 -33.05 3.17 -6.27
C ASP A 223 -32.49 2.54 -7.55
N ARG A 224 -31.92 1.34 -7.42
CA ARG A 224 -31.33 0.62 -8.54
C ARG A 224 -32.00 -0.73 -8.75
N ILE A 225 -32.35 -1.01 -9.99
CA ILE A 225 -32.77 -2.33 -10.40
C ILE A 225 -31.51 -3.18 -10.63
N ARG A 226 -31.44 -4.33 -9.96
CA ARG A 226 -30.42 -5.35 -10.19
C ARG A 226 -31.10 -6.57 -10.79
N ILE A 227 -30.66 -6.95 -11.98
CA ILE A 227 -31.11 -8.17 -12.65
C ILE A 227 -30.00 -9.21 -12.45
N ILE A 228 -30.36 -10.37 -11.91
CA ILE A 228 -29.44 -11.48 -11.68
C ILE A 228 -29.90 -12.62 -12.57
N ASP A 229 -29.06 -12.98 -13.54
CA ASP A 229 -29.23 -14.15 -14.39
C ASP A 229 -28.72 -15.40 -13.67
N LYS A 230 -29.46 -16.51 -13.80
CA LYS A 230 -29.01 -17.84 -13.42
C LYS A 230 -29.33 -18.83 -14.53
N TYR A 231 -28.35 -19.65 -14.88
CA TYR A 231 -28.51 -20.69 -15.89
C TYR A 231 -28.61 -22.06 -15.21
N ALA A 232 -29.61 -22.86 -15.63
CA ALA A 232 -29.75 -24.24 -15.19
C ALA A 232 -28.69 -25.14 -15.83
N GLU A 233 -28.42 -26.28 -15.20
CA GLU A 233 -27.49 -27.31 -15.69
C GLU A 233 -28.17 -28.33 -16.63
N ASP A 234 -29.15 -27.88 -17.41
CA ASP A 234 -29.90 -28.68 -18.40
C ASP A 234 -29.34 -28.51 -19.83
N GLU A 235 -29.89 -29.25 -20.78
CA GLU A 235 -29.42 -29.23 -22.17
C GLU A 235 -29.54 -27.83 -22.78
N ALA A 236 -30.64 -27.12 -22.48
CA ALA A 236 -30.92 -25.80 -23.02
C ALA A 236 -30.25 -24.65 -22.27
N ASN A 237 -29.53 -24.92 -21.18
CA ASN A 237 -29.04 -23.91 -20.23
C ASN A 237 -30.14 -22.90 -19.86
N THR A 238 -31.29 -23.37 -19.36
CA THR A 238 -32.47 -22.53 -19.13
C THR A 238 -32.14 -21.31 -18.26
N ASN A 239 -32.39 -20.10 -18.77
CA ASN A 239 -32.14 -18.84 -18.04
C ASN A 239 -33.34 -18.47 -17.15
N ALA A 240 -33.06 -18.24 -15.87
CA ALA A 240 -33.97 -17.60 -14.92
C ALA A 240 -33.42 -16.23 -14.48
N LYS A 241 -34.28 -15.20 -14.53
CA LYS A 241 -33.93 -13.84 -14.09
C LYS A 241 -34.57 -13.51 -12.74
N THR A 242 -33.75 -13.09 -11.78
CA THR A 242 -34.23 -12.45 -10.54
C THR A 242 -34.09 -10.94 -10.66
N VAL A 243 -35.20 -10.21 -10.52
CA VAL A 243 -35.21 -8.74 -10.60
C VAL A 243 -35.40 -8.16 -9.19
N LEU A 244 -34.37 -7.45 -8.71
CA LEU A 244 -34.35 -6.84 -7.38
C LEU A 244 -34.38 -5.31 -7.50
N LEU A 245 -35.25 -4.66 -6.73
CA LEU A 245 -35.19 -3.20 -6.53
C LEU A 245 -34.42 -2.89 -5.25
N MET A 246 -33.18 -2.44 -5.42
CA MET A 246 -32.33 -2.00 -4.32
C MET A 246 -32.67 -0.56 -3.93
N ARG A 247 -33.24 -0.40 -2.74
CA ARG A 247 -33.54 0.91 -2.15
C ARG A 247 -32.30 1.50 -1.48
N ILE A 248 -31.45 2.17 -2.25
CA ILE A 248 -30.17 2.69 -1.76
C ILE A 248 -30.40 3.85 -0.77
N GLY A 249 -31.17 4.86 -1.18
CA GLY A 249 -31.49 6.01 -0.35
C GLY A 249 -30.26 6.81 0.08
N GLY A 250 -30.34 7.43 1.27
CA GLY A 250 -29.35 8.39 1.78
C GLY A 250 -29.88 9.82 1.76
N GLY A 251 -29.04 10.80 2.08
CA GLY A 251 -29.52 12.19 2.19
C GLY A 251 -30.10 12.53 3.55
N LYS A 252 -30.92 13.60 3.57
CA LYS A 252 -31.80 13.93 4.72
C LYS A 252 -33.01 12.99 4.82
N GLU A 253 -33.21 12.12 3.84
CA GLU A 253 -34.27 11.14 3.87
C GLU A 253 -33.85 9.93 4.72
N THR A 254 -34.62 9.63 5.77
CA THR A 254 -34.42 8.45 6.61
C THR A 254 -35.03 7.19 5.96
N ARG A 255 -34.80 7.03 4.65
CA ARG A 255 -35.32 5.93 3.82
C ARG A 255 -34.20 5.31 3.01
N GLY A 256 -34.38 4.04 2.63
CA GLY A 256 -33.36 3.24 1.96
C GLY A 256 -32.21 2.85 2.89
N ILE A 257 -31.33 1.97 2.40
CA ILE A 257 -30.27 1.34 3.19
C ILE A 257 -29.35 2.42 3.80
N HIS A 258 -28.83 3.36 3.02
CA HIS A 258 -27.93 4.39 3.55
C HIS A 258 -28.65 5.39 4.45
N GLY A 259 -29.91 5.74 4.15
CA GLY A 259 -30.66 6.69 4.97
C GLY A 259 -30.95 6.18 6.38
N VAL A 260 -31.21 4.88 6.52
CA VAL A 260 -31.47 4.27 7.83
C VAL A 260 -30.19 3.83 8.55
N HIS A 261 -29.10 3.52 7.85
CA HIS A 261 -27.86 3.02 8.46
C HIS A 261 -26.79 4.09 8.70
N LEU A 262 -26.70 5.08 7.81
CA LEU A 262 -25.63 6.09 7.78
C LEU A 262 -26.17 7.53 7.67
N GLY A 263 -27.47 7.71 7.93
CA GLY A 263 -28.12 9.03 7.94
C GLY A 263 -27.52 9.99 8.98
N PRO A 264 -27.76 11.30 8.86
CA PRO A 264 -27.22 12.29 9.81
C PRO A 264 -27.63 11.98 11.26
N GLY A 265 -26.64 11.83 12.14
CA GLY A 265 -26.86 11.53 13.56
C GLY A 265 -27.16 10.06 13.87
N VAL A 266 -27.40 9.23 12.86
CA VAL A 266 -27.61 7.78 13.05
C VAL A 266 -26.28 7.14 13.46
N VAL A 267 -26.33 6.33 14.52
CA VAL A 267 -25.20 5.52 14.97
C VAL A 267 -25.69 4.11 15.26
N ILE A 268 -25.09 3.14 14.60
CA ILE A 268 -25.36 1.72 14.83
C ILE A 268 -24.14 1.09 15.45
N ARG A 269 -24.34 0.41 16.57
CA ARG A 269 -23.33 -0.38 17.25
C ARG A 269 -23.77 -1.84 17.25
N TYR A 270 -22.83 -2.75 17.09
CA TYR A 270 -23.11 -4.16 17.18
C TYR A 270 -22.00 -4.88 17.93
N ALA A 271 -22.36 -5.96 18.61
CA ALA A 271 -21.42 -6.87 19.24
C ALA A 271 -21.32 -8.14 18.40
N HIS A 272 -20.14 -8.76 18.31
CA HIS A 272 -19.94 -10.00 17.56
C HIS A 272 -19.22 -11.05 18.41
N SER A 273 -19.58 -12.32 18.24
CA SER A 273 -18.98 -13.45 18.98
C SER A 273 -17.92 -14.23 18.21
N ASP A 274 -17.77 -13.95 16.91
CA ASP A 274 -16.80 -14.57 16.03
C ASP A 274 -15.87 -13.53 15.38
N LYS A 275 -14.73 -13.98 14.87
CA LYS A 275 -13.74 -13.11 14.22
C LYS A 275 -14.22 -12.54 12.89
N GLN A 276 -15.07 -13.27 12.16
CA GLN A 276 -15.58 -12.86 10.84
C GLN A 276 -16.70 -11.82 10.94
N ARG A 277 -17.20 -11.57 12.16
CA ARG A 277 -18.27 -10.62 12.49
C ARG A 277 -19.61 -11.00 11.87
N GLN A 278 -19.89 -12.30 11.78
CA GLN A 278 -21.14 -12.81 11.19
C GLN A 278 -22.18 -13.18 12.25
N ASN A 279 -21.74 -13.58 13.44
CA ASN A 279 -22.60 -13.89 14.57
C ASN A 279 -22.77 -12.63 15.42
N ILE A 280 -23.89 -11.94 15.21
CA ILE A 280 -24.20 -10.64 15.81
C ILE A 280 -25.34 -10.82 16.83
N PRO A 281 -25.04 -11.18 18.10
CA PRO A 281 -26.08 -11.41 19.10
C PRO A 281 -26.78 -10.14 19.60
N TRP A 282 -26.19 -8.96 19.35
CA TRP A 282 -26.70 -7.68 19.84
C TRP A 282 -26.43 -6.54 18.87
N VAL A 283 -27.43 -5.67 18.69
CA VAL A 283 -27.34 -4.43 17.92
C VAL A 283 -28.03 -3.31 18.70
N GLU A 284 -27.38 -2.15 18.78
CA GLU A 284 -27.95 -0.89 19.23
C GLU A 284 -28.08 0.07 18.07
N TYR A 285 -29.30 0.57 17.89
CA TYR A 285 -29.67 1.52 16.86
C TYR A 285 -30.05 2.85 17.50
N ASN A 286 -29.22 3.87 17.33
CA ASN A 286 -29.55 5.25 17.66
C ASN A 286 -29.99 5.98 16.38
N ASP A 287 -31.23 6.49 16.36
CA ASP A 287 -31.81 7.12 15.18
C ASP A 287 -31.39 8.59 14.97
N GLY A 288 -30.50 9.11 15.82
CA GLY A 288 -30.03 10.49 15.79
C GLY A 288 -31.05 11.51 16.31
N LYS A 289 -32.25 11.07 16.68
CA LYS A 289 -33.34 11.90 17.23
C LYS A 289 -33.56 11.65 18.73
N GLY A 290 -32.61 10.95 19.37
CA GLY A 290 -32.62 10.65 20.80
C GLY A 290 -33.29 9.32 21.15
N ARG A 291 -33.83 8.58 20.17
CA ARG A 291 -34.36 7.23 20.42
C ARG A 291 -33.28 6.19 20.16
N VAL A 292 -33.08 5.34 21.15
CA VAL A 292 -32.17 4.20 21.10
C VAL A 292 -32.99 2.92 21.22
N THR A 293 -32.82 2.03 20.25
CA THR A 293 -33.46 0.71 20.24
C THR A 293 -32.38 -0.36 20.28
N GLN A 294 -32.54 -1.35 21.15
CA GLN A 294 -31.66 -2.52 21.19
C GLN A 294 -32.37 -3.74 20.63
N TYR A 295 -31.63 -4.52 19.86
CA TYR A 295 -32.07 -5.76 19.25
C TYR A 295 -31.18 -6.89 19.76
N LEU A 296 -31.80 -8.00 20.14
CA LEU A 296 -31.14 -9.23 20.53
C LEU A 296 -31.45 -10.30 19.49
N ALA A 297 -30.44 -11.11 19.16
CA ALA A 297 -30.66 -12.30 18.35
C ALA A 297 -31.54 -13.30 19.11
N GLU A 298 -32.21 -14.17 18.37
CA GLU A 298 -33.00 -15.24 18.96
C GLU A 298 -32.14 -16.11 19.90
N GLY A 299 -32.59 -16.29 21.14
CA GLY A 299 -31.87 -17.03 22.18
C GLY A 299 -30.76 -16.24 22.90
N ALA A 300 -30.44 -15.01 22.50
CA ALA A 300 -29.47 -14.18 23.19
C ALA A 300 -30.04 -13.60 24.51
N GLN A 301 -29.23 -13.60 25.56
CA GLN A 301 -29.61 -13.04 26.86
C GLN A 301 -29.33 -11.53 26.92
N PRO A 302 -30.15 -10.75 27.65
CA PRO A 302 -29.85 -9.35 27.92
C PRO A 302 -28.46 -9.17 28.56
N GLY A 303 -27.66 -8.23 28.05
CA GLY A 303 -26.30 -7.98 28.54
C GLY A 303 -25.20 -8.80 27.87
N VAL A 304 -25.51 -9.60 26.85
CA VAL A 304 -24.54 -10.41 26.07
C VAL A 304 -23.39 -9.55 25.50
N GLU A 305 -23.66 -8.28 25.19
CA GLU A 305 -22.68 -7.35 24.63
C GLU A 305 -21.54 -7.00 25.59
N LYS A 306 -21.71 -7.15 26.92
CA LYS A 306 -20.69 -6.79 27.91
C LYS A 306 -19.44 -7.66 27.86
N GLY A 307 -19.56 -8.88 27.32
CA GLY A 307 -18.45 -9.82 27.16
C GLY A 307 -17.88 -9.87 25.74
N LEU A 308 -18.33 -8.99 24.85
CA LEU A 308 -18.02 -9.04 23.42
C LEU A 308 -17.42 -7.72 22.94
N ASP A 309 -16.70 -7.79 21.83
CA ASP A 309 -16.18 -6.60 21.16
C ASP A 309 -17.34 -5.84 20.51
N ILE A 310 -17.49 -4.57 20.90
CA ILE A 310 -18.51 -3.68 20.35
C ILE A 310 -17.89 -2.80 19.27
N ARG A 311 -18.45 -2.86 18.07
CA ARG A 311 -18.03 -2.07 16.91
C ARG A 311 -19.13 -1.08 16.51
N VAL A 312 -18.71 0.11 16.09
CA VAL A 312 -19.58 1.04 15.36
C VAL A 312 -19.58 0.60 13.90
N MET A 313 -20.78 0.37 13.37
CA MET A 313 -20.96 -0.07 11.98
C MET A 313 -20.47 1.02 11.01
N ASP A 314 -19.76 0.59 9.97
CA ASP A 314 -19.28 1.44 8.89
C ASP A 314 -19.50 0.82 7.50
N CYS A 315 -18.99 1.48 6.45
CA CYS A 315 -19.19 1.05 5.07
C CYS A 315 -18.69 -0.39 4.80
N MET A 316 -17.63 -0.85 5.49
CA MET A 316 -17.01 -2.15 5.25
C MET A 316 -17.81 -3.31 5.83
N ASP A 317 -18.70 -3.05 6.80
CA ASP A 317 -19.58 -4.06 7.37
C ASP A 317 -20.68 -4.49 6.36
N CYS A 318 -20.99 -3.64 5.36
CA CYS A 318 -21.92 -3.96 4.27
C CYS A 318 -21.25 -4.16 2.91
N HIS A 319 -20.21 -3.39 2.59
CA HIS A 319 -19.47 -3.44 1.32
C HIS A 319 -18.15 -4.19 1.47
N ASN A 320 -18.16 -5.35 2.14
CA ASN A 320 -16.96 -6.14 2.38
C ASN A 320 -16.22 -6.45 1.06
N ARG A 321 -14.92 -6.13 0.98
CA ARG A 321 -14.04 -6.28 -0.20
C ARG A 321 -14.55 -5.57 -1.48
N PRO A 322 -14.72 -4.23 -1.45
CA PRO A 322 -15.33 -3.50 -2.58
C PRO A 322 -14.48 -3.49 -3.85
N SER A 323 -13.17 -3.70 -3.72
CA SER A 323 -12.21 -3.76 -4.84
C SER A 323 -11.60 -5.14 -5.03
N HIS A 324 -12.02 -6.13 -4.24
CA HIS A 324 -11.43 -7.47 -4.23
C HIS A 324 -12.52 -8.53 -4.22
N ALA A 325 -13.47 -8.38 -5.15
CA ALA A 325 -14.59 -9.30 -5.28
C ALA A 325 -14.11 -10.64 -5.83
N TYR A 326 -14.37 -11.71 -5.06
CA TYR A 326 -14.15 -13.08 -5.48
C TYR A 326 -15.51 -13.73 -5.72
N GLU A 327 -15.75 -14.12 -6.96
CA GLU A 327 -17.00 -14.77 -7.34
C GLU A 327 -16.86 -16.29 -7.22
N MET A 328 -17.93 -16.93 -6.76
CA MET A 328 -18.02 -18.40 -6.83
C MET A 328 -18.13 -18.82 -8.30
N PRO A 329 -17.60 -20.00 -8.69
CA PRO A 329 -17.61 -20.47 -10.08
C PRO A 329 -18.98 -20.38 -10.76
N GLU A 330 -20.05 -20.67 -10.03
CA GLU A 330 -21.44 -20.58 -10.51
C GLU A 330 -21.79 -19.18 -10.97
N THR A 331 -21.51 -18.19 -10.11
CA THR A 331 -21.87 -16.78 -10.32
C THR A 331 -21.03 -16.17 -11.44
N ALA A 332 -19.72 -16.45 -11.44
CA ALA A 332 -18.82 -16.00 -12.50
C ALA A 332 -19.24 -16.55 -13.87
N LEU A 333 -19.62 -17.84 -13.93
CA LEU A 333 -20.08 -18.47 -15.16
C LEU A 333 -21.44 -17.93 -15.61
N ASP A 334 -22.39 -17.71 -14.69
CA ASP A 334 -23.67 -17.07 -15.00
C ASP A 334 -23.49 -15.66 -15.58
N HIS A 335 -22.58 -14.87 -15.00
CA HIS A 335 -22.23 -13.54 -15.50
C HIS A 335 -21.61 -13.61 -16.90
N ALA A 336 -20.64 -14.50 -17.13
CA ALA A 336 -20.00 -14.67 -18.43
C ALA A 336 -21.00 -15.10 -19.52
N MET A 337 -21.92 -16.01 -19.20
CA MET A 337 -22.98 -16.44 -20.11
C MET A 337 -23.97 -15.29 -20.41
N SER A 338 -24.37 -14.51 -19.40
CA SER A 338 -25.23 -13.33 -19.60
C SER A 338 -24.56 -12.23 -20.42
N ALA A 339 -23.25 -12.05 -20.27
CA ALA A 339 -22.45 -11.09 -21.04
C ALA A 339 -22.15 -11.55 -22.48
N GLY A 340 -22.46 -12.80 -22.84
CA GLY A 340 -22.12 -13.39 -24.14
C GLY A 340 -20.64 -13.72 -24.30
N GLU A 341 -19.88 -13.73 -23.20
CA GLU A 341 -18.46 -14.13 -23.17
C GLU A 341 -18.29 -15.65 -23.11
N ALA A 342 -19.36 -16.36 -22.73
CA ALA A 342 -19.44 -17.82 -22.72
C ALA A 342 -20.68 -18.31 -23.49
N PRO A 343 -20.60 -19.43 -24.23
CA PRO A 343 -21.70 -19.91 -25.07
C PRO A 343 -22.90 -20.37 -24.24
N GLY A 344 -24.03 -19.68 -24.39
CA GLY A 344 -25.30 -20.08 -23.78
C GLY A 344 -26.11 -21.10 -24.59
N ASP A 345 -25.79 -21.24 -25.87
CA ASP A 345 -26.50 -22.08 -26.86
C ASP A 345 -25.89 -23.47 -27.03
N LEU A 346 -24.67 -23.69 -26.52
CA LEU A 346 -24.02 -25.00 -26.56
C LEU A 346 -24.70 -25.96 -25.55
N PRO A 347 -25.21 -27.11 -26.00
CA PRO A 347 -25.94 -28.02 -25.13
C PRO A 347 -25.14 -28.46 -23.91
N PHE A 348 -25.77 -28.40 -22.72
CA PHE A 348 -25.17 -28.73 -21.42
C PHE A 348 -23.92 -27.91 -21.02
N PHE A 349 -23.65 -26.78 -21.68
CA PHE A 349 -22.46 -25.99 -21.39
C PHE A 349 -22.34 -25.60 -19.91
N LYS A 350 -23.43 -25.12 -19.27
CA LYS A 350 -23.41 -24.72 -17.86
C LYS A 350 -22.93 -25.86 -16.95
N ARG A 351 -23.43 -27.07 -17.19
CA ARG A 351 -23.09 -28.27 -16.41
C ARG A 351 -21.62 -28.64 -16.57
N GLU A 352 -21.17 -28.78 -17.82
CA GLU A 352 -19.80 -29.23 -18.11
C GLU A 352 -18.77 -28.17 -17.69
N ALA A 353 -19.01 -26.89 -18.00
CA ALA A 353 -18.12 -25.80 -17.60
C ALA A 353 -18.02 -25.69 -16.08
N LEU A 354 -19.14 -25.80 -15.35
CA LEU A 354 -19.12 -25.76 -13.90
C LEU A 354 -18.41 -26.97 -13.29
N SER A 355 -18.59 -28.15 -13.86
CA SER A 355 -17.87 -29.37 -13.45
C SER A 355 -16.36 -29.20 -13.60
N LEU A 356 -15.91 -28.61 -14.71
CA LEU A 356 -14.49 -28.33 -14.97
C LEU A 356 -13.93 -27.26 -14.03
N LEU A 357 -14.68 -26.19 -13.78
CA LEU A 357 -14.26 -25.09 -12.89
C LEU A 357 -14.15 -25.49 -11.42
N LYS A 358 -14.89 -26.53 -11.00
CA LYS A 358 -14.89 -27.05 -9.63
C LYS A 358 -13.91 -28.20 -9.42
N LYS A 359 -13.16 -28.59 -10.46
CA LYS A 359 -12.21 -29.70 -10.38
C LYS A 359 -10.88 -29.19 -9.81
N ASP A 360 -10.40 -29.84 -8.76
CA ASP A 360 -9.16 -29.50 -8.04
C ASP A 360 -7.90 -29.59 -8.90
#